data_AF-A0A849T049-F1
#
_entry.id   AF-A0A849T049-F1
#
_cell.length_a   1.000
_cell.length_b   1.000
_cell.length_c   1.000
_cell.angle_alpha   90.00
_cell.angle_beta   90.00
_cell.angle_gamma   90.00
#
_symmetry.space_group_name_H-M   'P 1'
#
loop_
_entity.id
_entity.type
_entity.pdbx_description
1 polymer ?
#
loop_
_entity_poly.entity_id
_entity_poly.type
_entity_poly.pdbx_seq_one_letter_code
_entity_poly.pdbx_strand_id
1 'polypeptide(L)'
;MYKKLFLASVLIWIVSLGIFAKFFITGSTTPSADSRKTIHLSPSEKDVVLGEMRTVLKSLNGVLKSLGESNFKQASSEAKKAGAGMAVDINPVVMAKLPLEFKKIGMGMHDDFDKFSLDLERGMTEKQALVRMGEITNKCITCHVTYRLE
;
A
#
# COMPACT_ATOMS: atom_id res chain seq x y z
N MET A 1 48.26 5.33 12.28
CA MET A 1 47.02 5.88 12.88
C MET A 1 45.85 5.91 11.90
N TYR A 2 46.00 6.48 10.70
CA TYR A 2 44.92 6.64 9.71
C TYR A 2 44.16 5.35 9.33
N LYS A 3 44.83 4.19 9.20
CA LYS A 3 44.14 2.90 8.90
C LYS A 3 43.12 2.48 9.98
N LYS A 4 43.42 2.72 11.26
CA LYS A 4 42.51 2.40 12.37
C LYS A 4 41.32 3.36 12.41
N LEU A 5 41.55 4.65 12.14
CA LEU A 5 40.49 5.66 11.99
C LEU A 5 39.60 5.39 10.78
N PHE A 6 40.17 4.95 9.65
CA PHE A 6 39.42 4.55 8.46
C PHE A 6 38.53 3.33 8.73
N LEU A 7 39.09 2.28 9.34
CA LEU A 7 38.32 1.09 9.72
C LEU A 7 37.21 1.42 10.73
N ALA A 8 37.49 2.27 11.72
CA ALA A 8 36.47 2.73 12.68
C ALA A 8 35.35 3.53 11.99
N SER A 9 35.69 4.43 11.06
CA SER A 9 34.70 5.19 10.28
C SER A 9 33.83 4.27 9.43
N VAL A 10 34.42 3.33 8.68
CA VAL A 10 33.69 2.34 7.88
C VAL A 10 32.76 1.51 8.77
N LEU A 11 33.24 1.07 9.95
CA LEU A 11 32.43 0.29 10.88
C LEU A 11 31.24 1.10 11.41
N ILE A 12 31.43 2.39 11.72
CA ILE A 12 30.35 3.30 12.12
C ILE A 12 29.31 3.45 11.00
N TRP A 13 29.74 3.63 9.75
CA TRP A 13 28.83 3.71 8.60
C TRP A 13 28.04 2.42 8.37
N ILE A 14 28.66 1.26 8.53
CA ILE A 14 27.96 -0.03 8.40
C ILE A 14 26.90 -0.18 9.51
N VAL A 15 27.24 0.17 10.75
CA VAL A 15 26.32 0.09 11.88
C VAL A 15 25.16 1.08 11.72
N SER A 16 25.43 2.32 11.31
CA SER A 16 24.38 3.33 11.09
C SER A 16 23.42 2.93 9.96
N LEU A 17 23.95 2.41 8.84
CA LEU A 17 23.15 1.86 7.75
C LEU A 17 22.29 0.67 8.21
N GLY A 18 22.84 -0.21 9.04
CA GLY A 18 22.09 -1.35 9.59
C GLY A 18 20.91 -0.94 10.48
N ILE A 19 21.12 0.05 11.36
CA ILE A 19 20.06 0.60 12.21
C ILE A 19 18.98 1.29 11.37
N PHE A 20 19.40 2.10 10.40
CA PHE A 20 18.47 2.80 9.51
C PHE A 20 17.65 1.83 8.66
N ALA A 21 18.29 0.80 8.09
CA ALA A 21 17.61 -0.24 7.32
C ALA A 21 16.58 -0.98 8.17
N LYS A 22 16.92 -1.35 9.42
CA LYS A 22 15.97 -1.99 10.34
C LYS A 22 14.76 -1.09 10.59
N PHE A 23 14.98 0.19 10.92
CA PHE A 23 13.90 1.16 11.15
C PHE A 23 12.99 1.31 9.92
N PHE A 24 13.58 1.39 8.72
CA PHE A 24 12.82 1.51 7.48
C PHE A 24 12.00 0.26 7.14
N ILE A 25 12.51 -0.94 7.47
CA ILE A 25 11.81 -2.21 7.24
C ILE A 25 10.65 -2.38 8.22
N THR A 26 10.90 -2.16 9.52
CA THR A 26 9.91 -2.40 10.57
C THR A 26 8.89 -1.28 10.71
N GLY A 27 9.26 -0.05 10.33
CA GLY A 27 8.47 1.15 10.60
C GLY A 27 8.27 1.39 12.10
N SER A 28 7.29 2.24 12.42
CA SER A 28 6.87 2.54 13.79
C SER A 28 5.80 1.54 14.23
N THR A 29 6.21 0.30 14.56
CA THR A 29 5.27 -0.78 14.90
C THR A 29 5.50 -1.48 16.23
N THR A 30 4.41 -1.91 16.84
CA THR A 30 4.40 -2.80 18.02
C THR A 30 3.40 -3.95 17.84
N PRO A 31 3.59 -5.10 18.49
CA PRO A 31 2.57 -6.15 18.55
C PRO A 31 1.29 -5.64 19.24
N SER A 32 0.14 -6.14 18.81
CA SER A 32 -1.17 -5.88 19.43
C SER A 32 -1.77 -7.15 20.04
N ALA A 33 -2.73 -6.99 20.95
CA ALA A 33 -3.41 -8.09 21.63
C ALA A 33 -4.24 -8.98 20.69
N ASP A 34 -4.65 -8.45 19.52
CA ASP A 34 -5.39 -9.19 18.49
C ASP A 34 -4.49 -9.80 17.41
N SER A 35 -3.20 -9.97 17.70
CA SER A 35 -2.17 -10.52 16.81
C SER A 35 -1.79 -9.67 15.60
N ARG A 36 -2.34 -8.45 15.45
CA ARG A 36 -1.91 -7.49 14.42
C ARG A 36 -0.70 -6.68 14.86
N LYS A 37 -0.04 -6.05 13.89
CA LYS A 37 0.98 -5.04 14.12
C LYS A 37 0.32 -3.67 14.18
N THR A 38 0.37 -3.03 15.35
CA THR A 38 0.00 -1.61 15.48
C THR A 38 1.03 -0.78 14.74
N ILE A 39 0.57 0.09 13.83
CA ILE A 39 1.34 1.18 13.26
C ILE A 39 0.95 2.45 14.01
N HIS A 40 1.92 3.09 14.66
CA HIS A 40 1.70 4.31 15.43
C HIS A 40 1.75 5.53 14.53
N LEU A 41 0.63 6.24 14.44
CA LEU A 41 0.42 7.45 13.66
C LEU A 41 -0.19 8.53 14.56
N SER A 42 0.08 9.80 14.27
CA SER A 42 -0.73 10.87 14.86
C SER A 42 -2.17 10.80 14.31
N PRO A 43 -3.16 11.43 14.99
CA PRO A 43 -4.52 11.48 14.46
C PRO A 43 -4.61 12.00 13.02
N SER A 44 -3.86 13.05 12.69
CA SER A 44 -3.84 13.61 11.34
C SER A 44 -3.18 12.69 10.32
N GLU A 45 -2.10 12.00 10.69
CA GLU A 45 -1.43 11.03 9.82
C GLU A 45 -2.32 9.82 9.53
N LYS A 46 -3.03 9.33 10.56
CA LYS A 46 -3.99 8.24 10.44
C LYS A 46 -5.15 8.61 9.53
N ASP A 47 -5.66 9.84 9.62
CA ASP A 47 -6.75 10.32 8.79
C ASP A 47 -6.38 10.38 7.29
N VAL A 48 -5.13 10.69 6.97
CA VAL A 48 -4.61 10.63 5.60
C VAL A 48 -4.71 9.19 5.06
N VAL A 49 -4.15 8.23 5.78
CA VAL A 49 -4.16 6.81 5.35
C VAL A 49 -5.58 6.26 5.25
N LEU A 50 -6.44 6.55 6.24
CA LEU A 50 -7.83 6.12 6.21
C LEU A 50 -8.65 6.84 5.12
N GLY A 51 -8.29 8.07 4.77
CA GLY A 51 -8.90 8.83 3.68
C GLY A 51 -8.64 8.18 2.32
N GLU A 52 -7.41 7.74 2.10
CA GLU A 52 -7.02 6.96 0.93
C GLU A 52 -7.79 5.64 0.87
N MET A 53 -7.81 4.87 1.97
CA MET A 53 -8.56 3.61 2.06
C MET A 53 -10.06 3.78 1.72
N ARG A 54 -10.68 4.87 2.20
CA ARG A 54 -12.08 5.18 1.85
C ARG A 54 -12.27 5.45 0.36
N THR A 55 -11.30 6.08 -0.28
CA THR A 55 -11.36 6.37 -1.71
C THR A 55 -11.15 5.11 -2.55
N VAL A 56 -10.21 4.24 -2.14
CA VAL A 56 -10.03 2.91 -2.73
C VAL A 56 -11.30 2.07 -2.61
N LEU A 57 -11.93 2.06 -1.43
CA LEU A 57 -13.18 1.32 -1.21
C LEU A 57 -14.31 1.83 -2.12
N LYS A 58 -14.42 3.15 -2.32
CA LYS A 58 -15.39 3.74 -3.26
C LYS A 58 -15.13 3.29 -4.70
N SER A 59 -13.86 3.28 -5.12
CA SER A 59 -13.46 2.78 -6.45
C SER A 59 -13.80 1.30 -6.62
N LEU A 60 -13.47 0.45 -5.65
CA LEU A 60 -13.82 -0.98 -5.66
C LEU A 60 -15.32 -1.19 -5.86
N ASN A 61 -16.16 -0.49 -5.08
CA ASN A 61 -17.61 -0.56 -5.23
C ASN A 61 -18.08 -0.05 -6.60
N GLY A 62 -17.49 1.03 -7.11
CA GLY A 62 -17.78 1.58 -8.43
C GLY A 62 -17.48 0.59 -9.56
N VAL A 63 -16.35 -0.11 -9.47
CA VAL A 63 -15.97 -1.18 -10.40
C VAL A 63 -17.01 -2.30 -10.36
N LEU A 64 -17.32 -2.83 -9.17
CA LEU A 64 -18.28 -3.93 -9.02
C LEU A 64 -19.67 -3.58 -9.57
N LYS A 65 -20.17 -2.38 -9.27
CA LYS A 65 -21.44 -1.89 -9.83
C LYS A 65 -21.40 -1.83 -11.36
N SER A 66 -20.34 -1.26 -11.92
CA SER A 66 -20.19 -1.12 -13.37
C SER A 66 -20.06 -2.46 -14.08
N LEU A 67 -19.36 -3.43 -13.48
CA LEU A 67 -19.29 -4.80 -13.99
C LEU A 67 -20.67 -5.48 -13.97
N GLY A 68 -21.46 -5.28 -12.90
CA GLY A 68 -22.83 -5.79 -12.82
C GLY A 68 -23.79 -5.21 -13.87
N GLU A 69 -23.45 -4.06 -14.44
CA GLU A 69 -24.16 -3.40 -15.54
C GLU A 69 -23.50 -3.68 -16.92
N SER A 70 -22.50 -4.58 -16.97
CA SER A 70 -21.65 -4.86 -18.14
C SER A 70 -21.03 -3.60 -18.77
N ASN A 71 -20.85 -2.53 -17.97
CA ASN A 71 -20.28 -1.26 -18.40
C ASN A 71 -18.78 -1.21 -18.13
N PHE A 72 -18.01 -1.91 -18.97
CA PHE A 72 -16.55 -2.02 -18.85
C PHE A 72 -15.82 -0.68 -18.93
N LYS A 73 -16.36 0.27 -19.71
CA LYS A 73 -15.78 1.62 -19.81
C LYS A 73 -15.88 2.36 -18.48
N GLN A 74 -17.04 2.29 -17.81
CA GLN A 74 -17.19 2.88 -16.48
C GLN A 74 -16.35 2.11 -15.45
N ALA A 75 -16.30 0.78 -15.52
CA ALA A 75 -15.47 -0.03 -14.64
C ALA A 75 -13.99 0.35 -14.73
N SER A 76 -13.45 0.58 -15.95
CA SER A 76 -12.08 1.07 -16.14
C SER A 76 -11.88 2.44 -15.48
N SER A 77 -12.81 3.38 -15.72
CA SER A 77 -12.76 4.72 -15.12
C SER A 77 -12.78 4.68 -13.60
N GLU A 78 -13.62 3.84 -12.99
CA GLU A 78 -13.66 3.66 -11.54
C GLU A 78 -12.37 3.05 -11.00
N ALA A 79 -11.83 2.02 -11.65
CA ALA A 79 -10.58 1.38 -11.26
C ALA A 79 -9.40 2.36 -11.27
N LYS A 80 -9.30 3.19 -12.31
CA LYS A 80 -8.23 4.20 -12.45
C LYS A 80 -8.19 5.20 -11.28
N LYS A 81 -9.32 5.47 -10.63
CA LYS A 81 -9.36 6.35 -9.45
C LYS A 81 -8.55 5.79 -8.28
N ALA A 82 -8.41 4.46 -8.17
CA ALA A 82 -7.58 3.78 -7.19
C ALA A 82 -6.22 3.33 -7.73
N GLY A 83 -5.84 3.77 -8.93
CA GLY A 83 -4.52 3.54 -9.51
C GLY A 83 -3.39 4.27 -8.79
N ALA A 84 -2.16 4.12 -9.29
CA ALA A 84 -0.95 4.72 -8.71
C ALA A 84 -1.01 6.25 -8.66
N GLY A 85 -1.78 6.89 -9.55
CA GLY A 85 -2.02 8.33 -9.53
C GLY A 85 -2.69 8.85 -8.25
N MET A 86 -3.39 7.99 -7.50
CA MET A 86 -3.95 8.32 -6.18
C MET A 86 -2.84 8.40 -5.11
N ALA A 87 -1.85 7.52 -5.17
CA ALA A 87 -0.85 7.33 -4.11
C ALA A 87 0.27 8.40 -4.11
N VAL A 88 0.29 9.29 -5.10
CA VAL A 88 1.37 10.28 -5.32
C VAL A 88 1.44 11.33 -4.21
N ASP A 89 0.35 11.55 -3.46
CA ASP A 89 0.22 12.69 -2.55
C ASP A 89 0.39 12.33 -1.05
N ILE A 90 0.92 11.13 -0.74
CA ILE A 90 1.15 10.74 0.65
C ILE A 90 2.35 11.52 1.21
N ASN A 91 2.11 12.23 2.32
CA ASN A 91 3.14 12.96 3.06
C ASN A 91 4.38 12.06 3.34
N PRO A 92 5.60 12.46 2.96
CA PRO A 92 6.82 11.69 3.18
C PRO A 92 7.05 11.27 4.64
N VAL A 93 6.57 12.07 5.60
CA VAL A 93 6.64 11.78 7.04
C VAL A 93 5.80 10.56 7.40
N VAL A 94 4.61 10.42 6.81
CA VAL A 94 3.75 9.24 6.98
C VAL A 94 4.45 8.01 6.39
N MET A 95 4.97 8.12 5.17
CA MET A 95 5.66 7.03 4.48
C MET A 95 6.87 6.48 5.23
N ALA A 96 7.56 7.32 6.00
CA ALA A 96 8.67 6.91 6.85
C ALA A 96 8.24 6.03 8.03
N LYS A 97 7.02 6.21 8.55
CA LYS A 97 6.47 5.43 9.68
C LYS A 97 5.87 4.10 9.25
N LEU A 98 5.43 3.99 7.99
CA LEU A 98 4.83 2.78 7.46
C LEU A 98 5.89 1.68 7.23
N PRO A 99 5.65 0.43 7.70
CA PRO A 99 6.52 -0.71 7.42
C PRO A 99 6.68 -0.96 5.92
N LEU A 100 7.81 -1.54 5.52
CA LEU A 100 8.08 -1.83 4.10
C LEU A 100 7.00 -2.72 3.48
N GLU A 101 6.57 -3.77 4.18
CA GLU A 101 5.54 -4.69 3.67
C GLU A 101 4.17 -4.02 3.54
N PHE A 102 3.82 -3.09 4.44
CA PHE A 102 2.60 -2.28 4.32
C PHE A 102 2.62 -1.48 3.01
N LYS A 103 3.75 -0.79 2.74
CA LYS A 103 3.94 0.00 1.51
C LYS A 103 3.87 -0.87 0.26
N LYS A 104 4.49 -2.05 0.27
CA LYS A 104 4.44 -3.00 -0.86
C LYS A 104 3.01 -3.47 -1.16
N ILE A 105 2.23 -3.80 -0.13
CA ILE A 105 0.83 -4.21 -0.31
C ILE A 105 0.02 -3.05 -0.90
N GLY A 106 0.14 -1.84 -0.32
CA GLY A 106 -0.55 -0.64 -0.80
C GLY A 106 -0.20 -0.29 -2.25
N MET A 107 1.09 -0.06 -2.54
CA MET A 107 1.53 0.27 -3.90
C MET A 107 1.19 -0.82 -4.92
N GLY A 108 1.38 -2.09 -4.56
CA GLY A 108 1.02 -3.19 -5.44
C GLY A 108 -0.49 -3.30 -5.69
N MET A 109 -1.33 -2.85 -4.76
CA MET A 109 -2.78 -2.76 -4.98
C MET A 109 -3.11 -1.64 -5.98
N HIS A 110 -2.50 -0.47 -5.85
CA HIS A 110 -2.67 0.62 -6.81
C HIS A 110 -2.25 0.21 -8.23
N ASP A 111 -1.10 -0.45 -8.36
CA ASP A 111 -0.63 -1.00 -9.64
C ASP A 111 -1.61 -2.03 -10.24
N ASP A 112 -2.25 -2.83 -9.40
CA ASP A 112 -3.24 -3.80 -9.85
C ASP A 112 -4.53 -3.13 -10.34
N PHE A 113 -4.95 -2.02 -9.72
CA PHE A 113 -6.08 -1.21 -10.22
C PHE A 113 -5.77 -0.57 -11.58
N ASP A 114 -4.56 -0.05 -11.78
CA ASP A 114 -4.15 0.48 -13.09
C ASP A 114 -4.12 -0.61 -14.17
N LYS A 115 -3.53 -1.77 -13.88
CA LYS A 115 -3.52 -2.91 -14.80
C LYS A 115 -4.92 -3.41 -15.10
N PHE A 116 -5.78 -3.48 -14.07
CA PHE A 116 -7.16 -3.88 -14.23
C PHE A 116 -7.92 -2.93 -15.15
N SER A 117 -7.77 -1.61 -14.98
CA SER A 117 -8.33 -0.59 -15.87
C SER A 117 -7.88 -0.81 -17.33
N LEU A 118 -6.57 -0.98 -17.56
CA LEU A 118 -6.03 -1.22 -18.91
C LEU A 118 -6.54 -2.52 -19.53
N ASP A 119 -6.64 -3.59 -18.76
CA ASP A 119 -7.07 -4.89 -19.28
C ASP A 119 -8.58 -4.90 -19.59
N LEU A 120 -9.41 -4.16 -18.83
CA LEU A 120 -10.81 -3.93 -19.19
C LEU A 120 -10.93 -3.23 -20.54
N GLU A 121 -10.11 -2.22 -20.80
CA GLU A 121 -10.09 -1.51 -22.09
C GLU A 121 -9.62 -2.40 -23.25
N ARG A 122 -8.83 -3.44 -22.95
CA ARG A 122 -8.35 -4.44 -23.92
C ARG A 122 -9.30 -5.62 -24.12
N GLY A 123 -10.49 -5.59 -23.52
CA GLY A 123 -11.52 -6.61 -23.73
C GLY A 123 -11.46 -7.77 -22.74
N MET A 124 -11.01 -7.54 -21.50
CA MET A 124 -11.17 -8.51 -20.41
C MET A 124 -12.64 -8.95 -20.27
N THR A 125 -12.87 -10.26 -20.15
CA THR A 125 -14.21 -10.84 -19.91
C THR A 125 -14.70 -10.58 -18.48
N GLU A 126 -16.01 -10.63 -18.24
CA GLU A 126 -16.58 -10.51 -16.88
C GLU A 126 -16.00 -11.53 -15.90
N LYS A 127 -15.81 -12.78 -16.36
CA LYS A 127 -15.21 -13.84 -15.54
C LYS A 127 -13.78 -13.49 -15.12
N GLN A 128 -12.96 -13.01 -16.06
CA GLN A 128 -11.60 -12.56 -15.73
C GLN A 128 -11.63 -11.35 -14.78
N ALA A 129 -12.58 -10.43 -14.99
CA ALA A 129 -12.73 -9.25 -14.14
C ALA A 129 -13.06 -9.64 -12.69
N LEU A 130 -13.98 -10.58 -12.49
CA LEU A 130 -14.33 -11.10 -11.17
C LEU A 130 -13.15 -11.78 -10.48
N VAL A 131 -12.36 -12.57 -11.21
CA VAL A 131 -11.13 -13.19 -10.66
C VAL A 131 -10.15 -12.12 -10.19
N ARG A 132 -9.85 -11.12 -11.04
CA ARG A 132 -8.94 -10.02 -10.69
C ARG A 132 -9.45 -9.18 -9.52
N MET A 133 -10.75 -8.96 -9.41
CA MET A 133 -11.36 -8.28 -8.26
C MET A 133 -11.18 -9.09 -6.96
N GLY A 134 -11.25 -10.41 -7.01
CA GLY A 134 -10.93 -11.27 -5.88
C GLY A 134 -9.47 -11.13 -5.43
N GLU A 135 -8.52 -11.11 -6.39
CA GLU A 135 -7.09 -10.93 -6.12
C GLU A 135 -6.79 -9.57 -5.48
N ILE A 136 -7.37 -8.49 -6.00
CA ILE A 136 -7.25 -7.14 -5.43
C ILE A 136 -7.84 -7.08 -4.02
N THR A 137 -9.04 -7.63 -3.83
CA THR A 137 -9.70 -7.67 -2.52
C THR A 137 -8.89 -8.46 -1.48
N ASN A 138 -8.19 -9.51 -1.91
CA ASN A 138 -7.32 -10.28 -1.03
C ASN A 138 -6.15 -9.45 -0.45
N LYS A 139 -5.70 -8.39 -1.13
CA LYS A 139 -4.72 -7.44 -0.57
C LYS A 139 -5.31 -6.61 0.56
N CYS A 140 -6.58 -6.21 0.44
CA CYS A 140 -7.30 -5.53 1.52
C CYS A 140 -7.37 -6.44 2.76
N ILE A 141 -7.74 -7.71 2.57
CA ILE A 141 -7.77 -8.70 3.66
C ILE A 141 -6.38 -8.85 4.28
N THR A 142 -5.36 -9.11 3.46
CA THR A 142 -3.97 -9.29 3.91
C THR A 142 -3.50 -8.10 4.76
N CYS A 143 -3.79 -6.88 4.33
CA CYS A 143 -3.43 -5.69 5.09
C CYS A 143 -4.20 -5.61 6.42
N HIS A 144 -5.52 -5.80 6.39
CA HIS A 144 -6.40 -5.62 7.54
C HIS A 144 -6.24 -6.70 8.63
N VAL A 145 -5.82 -7.92 8.25
CA VAL A 145 -5.47 -9.00 9.20
C VAL A 145 -4.04 -8.88 9.73
N THR A 146 -3.19 -8.09 9.08
CA THR A 146 -1.79 -7.92 9.51
C THR A 146 -1.59 -6.65 10.32
N TYR A 147 -2.29 -5.56 9.97
CA TYR A 147 -2.03 -4.23 10.49
C TYR A 147 -3.26 -3.60 11.13
N ARG A 148 -3.01 -2.74 12.10
CA ARG A 148 -3.97 -1.77 12.64
C ARG A 148 -3.29 -0.42 12.76
N LEU A 149 -4.06 0.65 12.61
CA LEU A 149 -3.56 2.01 12.76
C LEU A 149 -4.00 2.54 14.12
N GLU A 150 -3.05 2.99 14.94
CA GLU A 150 -3.31 3.65 16.23
C GLU A 150 -2.75 5.06 16.21
#